data_AF-A0A7S4GF26-F1
#
_entry.id   AF-A0A7S4GF26-F1
#
_cell.length_a   1.000
_cell.length_b   1.000
_cell.length_c   1.000
_cell.angle_alpha   90.00
_cell.angle_beta   90.00
_cell.angle_gamma   90.00
#
_symmetry.space_group_name_H-M   'P 1'
#
loop_
_entity.id
_entity.type
_entity.pdbx_description
1 polymer ?
#
loop_
_entity_poly.entity_id
_entity_poly.type
_entity_poly.pdbx_seq_one_letter_code
_entity_poly.pdbx_strand_id
1 'polypeptide(L)'
;GFPRFVAGLELLHFMHDSRFFALFLGLIISVVGTILTILSVTLIYSLLMISVENRTLEVGVLRMMGMQRRHVVQLVLVQAYFYAIPAWLVGLGTAQLGFLFINNCVKGLLLIEMQKTLSGTPVLIATALGLGIPALASILPIRAALSVSPRDALDTRRSKTKAVELTIERADPVSVDWPLVASAVFMVLIGFVIYYVMPLSLLTFNLFLLLYIFFGLLLCILLGLVLLSLNVESFLEWAVSLALVFWENAAIRALIVKNLTAHRRRNRKTTVMYALALGFVVWISVSFDLQLVSFQYREMQ
;
A
#
# COMPACT_ATOMS: atom_id res chain seq x y z
N GLY A 1 6.87 -46.48 -36.63
CA GLY A 1 7.88 -46.28 -35.58
C GLY A 1 8.15 -44.81 -35.23
N PHE A 2 7.16 -43.91 -35.26
CA PHE A 2 7.34 -42.48 -34.94
C PHE A 2 6.43 -41.87 -33.85
N PRO A 3 5.64 -42.61 -33.01
CA PRO A 3 4.74 -41.94 -32.07
C PRO A 3 5.45 -41.26 -30.88
N ARG A 4 6.70 -41.64 -30.55
CA ARG A 4 7.42 -41.06 -29.39
C ARG A 4 7.94 -39.64 -29.62
N PHE A 5 8.29 -39.27 -30.84
CA PHE A 5 8.74 -37.90 -31.15
C PHE A 5 7.57 -36.92 -31.23
N VAL A 6 6.43 -37.33 -31.78
CA VAL A 6 5.21 -36.51 -31.84
C VAL A 6 4.63 -36.28 -30.44
N ALA A 7 4.54 -37.33 -29.61
CA ALA A 7 4.09 -37.20 -28.21
C ALA A 7 5.04 -36.32 -27.37
N GLY A 8 6.35 -36.33 -27.66
CA GLY A 8 7.32 -35.43 -27.02
C GLY A 8 7.14 -33.97 -27.44
N LEU A 9 6.80 -33.69 -28.69
CA LEU A 9 6.51 -32.33 -29.17
C LEU A 9 5.19 -31.79 -28.61
N GLU A 10 4.13 -32.61 -28.56
CA GLU A 10 2.83 -32.19 -27.99
C GLU A 10 2.93 -31.94 -26.48
N LEU A 11 3.63 -32.80 -25.73
CA LEU A 11 3.87 -32.59 -24.30
C LEU A 11 4.75 -31.36 -24.05
N LEU A 12 5.76 -31.11 -24.89
CA LEU A 12 6.63 -29.94 -24.79
C LEU A 12 5.88 -28.64 -25.09
N HIS A 13 4.97 -28.64 -26.08
CA HIS A 13 4.11 -27.50 -26.38
C HIS A 13 3.14 -27.23 -25.22
N PHE A 14 2.47 -28.27 -24.71
CA PHE A 14 1.58 -28.17 -23.55
C PHE A 14 2.31 -27.67 -22.28
N MET A 15 3.54 -28.12 -22.03
CA MET A 15 4.38 -27.65 -20.93
C MET A 15 4.84 -26.20 -21.14
N HIS A 16 5.10 -25.77 -22.37
CA HIS A 16 5.48 -24.39 -22.67
C HIS A 16 4.32 -23.41 -22.44
N ASP A 17 3.12 -23.78 -22.89
CA ASP A 17 1.89 -23.00 -22.70
C ASP A 17 1.49 -22.93 -21.22
N SER A 18 1.55 -24.07 -20.54
CA SER A 18 1.28 -24.15 -19.09
C SER A 18 2.30 -23.36 -18.27
N ARG A 19 3.58 -23.34 -18.70
CA ARG A 19 4.62 -22.53 -18.06
C ARG A 19 4.28 -21.05 -18.16
N PHE A 20 4.01 -20.54 -19.37
CA PHE A 20 3.71 -19.11 -19.56
C PHE A 20 2.53 -18.66 -18.69
N PHE A 21 1.47 -19.47 -18.64
CA PHE A 21 0.30 -19.21 -17.80
C PHE A 21 0.66 -19.20 -16.31
N ALA A 22 1.37 -20.22 -15.81
CA ALA A 22 1.77 -20.30 -14.40
C ALA A 22 2.67 -19.12 -13.99
N LEU A 23 3.56 -18.69 -14.88
CA LEU A 23 4.43 -17.53 -14.65
C LEU A 23 3.63 -16.23 -14.55
N PHE A 24 2.70 -16.02 -15.47
CA PHE A 24 1.90 -14.81 -15.50
C PHE A 24 0.94 -14.73 -14.30
N LEU A 25 0.31 -15.85 -13.93
CA LEU A 25 -0.51 -15.95 -12.74
C LEU A 25 0.30 -15.72 -11.46
N GLY A 26 1.48 -16.36 -11.34
CA GLY A 26 2.37 -16.18 -10.19
C GLY A 26 2.84 -14.73 -10.03
N LEU A 27 3.13 -14.05 -11.13
CA LEU A 27 3.49 -12.64 -11.14
C LEU A 27 2.35 -11.75 -10.66
N ILE A 28 1.13 -11.94 -11.17
CA ILE A 28 -0.03 -11.16 -10.74
C ILE A 28 -0.29 -11.35 -9.25
N ILE A 29 -0.25 -12.59 -8.75
CA ILE A 29 -0.40 -12.87 -7.31
C ILE A 29 0.72 -12.18 -6.51
N SER A 30 1.96 -12.19 -7.00
CA SER A 30 3.10 -11.53 -6.35
C SER A 30 2.93 -9.99 -6.30
N VAL A 31 2.49 -9.38 -7.39
CA VAL A 31 2.22 -7.94 -7.48
C VAL A 31 1.04 -7.55 -6.58
N VAL A 32 -0.05 -8.32 -6.62
CA VAL A 32 -1.21 -8.15 -5.74
C VAL A 32 -0.80 -8.22 -4.27
N GLY A 33 0.00 -9.22 -3.89
CA GLY A 33 0.51 -9.35 -2.53
C GLY A 33 1.38 -8.16 -2.10
N THR A 34 2.22 -7.65 -3.00
CA THR A 34 3.06 -6.47 -2.75
C THR A 34 2.21 -5.21 -2.52
N ILE A 35 1.20 -4.98 -3.36
CA ILE A 35 0.34 -3.79 -3.24
C ILE A 35 -0.55 -3.88 -2.01
N LEU A 36 -1.12 -5.06 -1.72
CA LEU A 36 -1.88 -5.28 -0.48
C LEU A 36 -1.02 -5.01 0.76
N THR A 37 0.26 -5.38 0.73
CA THR A 37 1.21 -5.07 1.80
C THR A 37 1.39 -3.55 1.98
N ILE A 38 1.57 -2.80 0.89
CA ILE A 38 1.68 -1.33 0.91
C ILE A 38 0.40 -0.70 1.45
N LEU A 39 -0.77 -1.20 1.03
CA LEU A 39 -2.07 -0.77 1.52
C LEU A 39 -2.22 -1.01 3.03
N SER A 40 -1.83 -2.19 3.52
CA SER A 40 -1.87 -2.51 4.95
C SER A 40 -1.00 -1.57 5.78
N VAL A 41 0.24 -1.29 5.32
CA VAL A 41 1.14 -0.33 5.99
C VAL A 41 0.48 1.06 6.06
N THR A 42 -0.07 1.54 4.94
CA THR A 42 -0.71 2.86 4.84
C THR A 42 -1.95 2.96 5.73
N LEU A 43 -2.77 1.92 5.77
CA LEU A 43 -3.98 1.83 6.58
C LEU A 43 -3.66 1.90 8.08
N ILE A 44 -2.73 1.06 8.54
CA ILE A 44 -2.30 1.03 9.95
C ILE A 44 -1.65 2.35 10.33
N TYR A 45 -0.79 2.89 9.47
CA TYR A 45 -0.18 4.21 9.66
C TYR A 45 -1.25 5.30 9.88
N SER A 46 -2.21 5.39 8.97
CA SER A 46 -3.29 6.39 9.04
C SER A 46 -4.13 6.24 10.30
N LEU A 47 -4.52 5.00 10.63
CA LEU A 47 -5.31 4.68 11.82
C LEU A 47 -4.60 5.10 13.12
N LEU A 48 -3.34 4.70 13.28
CA LEU A 48 -2.55 5.04 14.47
C LEU A 48 -2.27 6.54 14.55
N MET A 49 -1.98 7.19 13.42
CA MET A 49 -1.75 8.62 13.37
C MET A 49 -2.98 9.41 13.84
N ILE A 50 -4.18 9.01 13.39
CA ILE A 50 -5.44 9.61 13.83
C ILE A 50 -5.66 9.36 15.33
N SER A 51 -5.38 8.15 15.83
CA SER A 51 -5.47 7.83 17.27
C SER A 51 -4.58 8.75 18.11
N VAL A 52 -3.32 8.93 17.69
CA VAL A 52 -2.36 9.81 18.36
C VAL A 52 -2.80 11.27 18.32
N GLU A 53 -3.28 11.76 17.17
CA GLU A 53 -3.75 13.15 17.01
C GLU A 53 -5.00 13.47 17.86
N ASN A 54 -5.87 12.48 18.10
CA ASN A 54 -7.06 12.64 18.92
C ASN A 54 -6.77 12.55 20.43
N ARG A 55 -5.78 11.73 20.82
CA ARG A 55 -5.43 11.47 22.24
C ARG A 55 -4.24 12.29 22.75
N THR A 56 -3.92 13.41 22.10
CA THR A 56 -2.78 14.25 22.51
C THR A 56 -2.90 14.77 23.94
N LEU A 57 -4.10 15.16 24.36
CA LEU A 57 -4.36 15.67 25.71
C LEU A 57 -4.21 14.58 26.77
N GLU A 58 -4.75 13.38 26.52
CA GLU A 58 -4.61 12.21 27.42
C GLU A 58 -3.14 11.86 27.64
N VAL A 59 -2.36 11.76 26.56
CA VAL A 59 -0.91 11.50 26.62
C VAL A 59 -0.18 12.64 27.34
N GLY A 60 -0.61 13.89 27.15
CA GLY A 60 -0.07 15.05 27.86
C GLY A 60 -0.28 14.96 29.38
N VAL A 61 -1.50 14.66 29.82
CA VAL A 61 -1.85 14.48 31.24
C VAL A 61 -1.08 13.32 31.86
N LEU A 62 -1.02 12.16 31.19
CA LEU A 62 -0.25 11.01 31.66
C LEU A 62 1.24 11.33 31.82
N ARG A 63 1.83 12.11 30.89
CA ARG A 63 3.23 12.55 31.00
C ARG A 63 3.46 13.52 32.16
N MET A 64 2.47 14.34 32.51
CA MET A 64 2.54 15.21 33.70
C MET A 64 2.44 14.41 35.01
N MET A 65 1.73 13.28 35.00
CA MET A 65 1.68 12.35 36.14
C MET A 65 2.92 11.43 36.24
N GLY A 66 3.97 11.68 35.46
CA GLY A 66 5.24 10.94 35.53
C GLY A 66 5.41 9.81 34.50
N MET A 67 4.51 9.68 33.52
CA MET A 67 4.66 8.67 32.47
C MET A 67 5.91 8.93 31.60
N GLN A 68 6.86 7.99 31.63
CA GLN A 68 8.08 8.05 30.83
C GLN A 68 7.81 7.87 29.32
N ARG A 69 8.73 8.38 28.48
CA ARG A 69 8.67 8.24 27.01
C ARG A 69 8.57 6.80 26.53
N ARG A 70 9.19 5.85 27.25
CA ARG A 70 9.13 4.41 26.94
C ARG A 70 7.71 3.85 27.04
N HIS A 71 6.94 4.29 28.03
CA HIS A 71 5.55 3.86 28.20
C HIS A 71 4.63 4.43 27.10
N VAL A 72 4.91 5.63 26.59
CA VAL A 72 4.20 6.17 25.40
C VAL A 72 4.45 5.28 24.19
N VAL A 73 5.70 4.86 23.96
CA VAL A 73 6.05 3.96 22.85
C VAL A 73 5.34 2.61 23.01
N GLN A 74 5.38 2.04 24.22
CA GLN A 74 4.67 0.78 24.52
C GLN A 74 3.16 0.91 24.32
N LEU A 75 2.54 2.02 24.72
CA LEU A 75 1.11 2.27 24.54
C LEU A 75 0.72 2.21 23.06
N VAL A 76 1.47 2.91 22.19
CA VAL A 76 1.19 2.94 20.74
C VAL A 76 1.46 1.57 20.10
N LEU A 77 2.52 0.86 20.50
CA LEU A 77 2.81 -0.48 20.01
C LEU A 77 1.76 -1.50 20.44
N VAL A 78 1.34 -1.48 21.70
CA VAL A 78 0.26 -2.35 22.20
C VAL A 78 -1.03 -2.08 21.42
N GLN A 79 -1.36 -0.81 21.16
CA GLN A 79 -2.51 -0.47 20.32
C GLN A 79 -2.39 -1.05 18.91
N ALA A 80 -1.22 -0.93 18.27
CA ALA A 80 -0.98 -1.49 16.94
C ALA A 80 -1.14 -3.02 16.92
N TYR A 81 -0.55 -3.71 17.89
CA TYR A 81 -0.62 -5.18 17.98
C TYR A 81 -1.99 -5.69 18.42
N PHE A 82 -2.75 -4.92 19.20
CA PHE A 82 -4.11 -5.26 19.57
C PHE A 82 -5.03 -5.38 18.34
N TYR A 83 -4.80 -4.56 17.30
CA TYR A 83 -5.50 -4.72 16.01
C TYR A 83 -4.87 -5.82 15.13
N ALA A 84 -3.54 -5.93 15.13
CA ALA A 84 -2.85 -6.83 14.22
C ALA A 84 -2.95 -8.32 14.59
N ILE A 85 -2.88 -8.68 15.88
CA ILE A 85 -2.88 -10.09 16.31
C ILE A 85 -4.20 -10.79 15.95
N PRO A 86 -5.40 -10.25 16.27
CA PRO A 86 -6.65 -10.86 15.86
C PRO A 86 -6.79 -10.93 14.34
N ALA A 87 -6.39 -9.88 13.62
CA ALA A 87 -6.44 -9.86 12.16
C ALA A 87 -5.54 -10.93 11.53
N TRP A 88 -4.33 -11.12 12.07
CA TRP A 88 -3.40 -12.17 11.63
C TRP A 88 -3.96 -13.57 11.89
N LEU A 89 -4.51 -13.83 13.08
CA LEU A 89 -5.13 -15.13 13.41
C LEU A 89 -6.32 -15.44 12.50
N VAL A 90 -7.22 -14.48 12.31
CA VAL A 90 -8.37 -14.62 11.40
C VAL A 90 -7.90 -14.78 9.95
N GLY A 91 -6.87 -14.05 9.53
CA GLY A 91 -6.27 -14.16 8.20
C GLY A 91 -5.71 -15.54 7.91
N LEU A 92 -4.94 -16.13 8.84
CA LEU A 92 -4.43 -17.49 8.68
C LEU A 92 -5.56 -18.54 8.70
N GLY A 93 -6.55 -18.37 9.57
CA GLY A 93 -7.71 -19.27 9.64
C GLY A 93 -8.52 -19.26 8.34
N THR A 94 -8.83 -18.07 7.82
CA THR A 94 -9.54 -17.92 6.54
C THR A 94 -8.72 -18.40 5.35
N ALA A 95 -7.39 -18.21 5.36
CA ALA A 95 -6.51 -18.76 4.33
C ALA A 95 -6.53 -20.30 4.29
N GLN A 96 -6.46 -20.96 5.46
CA GLN A 96 -6.55 -22.42 5.53
C GLN A 96 -7.92 -22.94 5.08
N LEU A 97 -9.02 -22.27 5.47
CA LEU A 97 -10.36 -22.63 5.01
C LEU A 97 -10.52 -22.44 3.49
N GLY A 98 -10.03 -21.34 2.94
CA GLY A 98 -10.02 -21.07 1.50
C GLY A 98 -9.20 -22.10 0.74
N PHE A 99 -8.04 -22.49 1.27
CA PHE A 99 -7.20 -23.54 0.67
C PHE A 99 -7.93 -24.89 0.62
N LEU A 100 -8.59 -25.29 1.72
CA LEU A 100 -9.39 -26.51 1.75
C LEU A 100 -10.56 -26.46 0.76
N PHE A 101 -11.23 -25.32 0.65
CA PHE A 101 -12.33 -25.13 -0.29
C PHE A 101 -11.88 -25.27 -1.76
N ILE A 102 -10.81 -24.57 -2.13
CA ILE A 102 -10.21 -24.66 -3.47
C ILE A 102 -9.75 -26.09 -3.76
N ASN A 103 -9.08 -26.73 -2.80
CA ASN A 103 -8.61 -28.10 -2.96
C ASN A 103 -9.77 -29.08 -3.19
N ASN A 104 -10.87 -28.95 -2.43
CA ASN A 104 -12.06 -29.79 -2.63
C ASN A 104 -12.70 -29.58 -4.02
N CYS A 105 -12.76 -28.34 -4.49
CA CYS A 105 -13.27 -28.00 -5.81
C CYS A 105 -12.40 -28.63 -6.92
N VAL A 106 -11.08 -28.48 -6.81
CA VAL A 106 -10.11 -29.04 -7.77
C VAL A 106 -10.09 -30.56 -7.73
N LYS A 107 -10.19 -31.19 -6.56
CA LYS A 107 -10.29 -32.65 -6.42
C LYS A 107 -11.53 -33.20 -7.14
N GLY A 108 -12.66 -32.48 -7.05
CA GLY A 108 -13.89 -32.83 -7.78
C GLY A 108 -13.73 -32.78 -9.30
N LEU A 109 -12.86 -31.91 -9.81
CA LEU A 109 -12.60 -31.74 -11.25
C LEU A 109 -11.51 -32.67 -11.79
N LEU A 110 -10.43 -32.89 -11.05
CA LEU A 110 -9.22 -33.57 -11.55
C LEU A 110 -8.98 -34.96 -10.95
N LEU A 111 -9.75 -35.39 -9.93
CA LEU A 111 -9.60 -36.68 -9.22
C LEU A 111 -8.18 -36.95 -8.64
N ILE A 112 -7.34 -35.91 -8.52
CA ILE A 112 -5.99 -36.00 -7.97
C ILE A 112 -6.02 -35.69 -6.46
N GLU A 113 -5.28 -36.46 -5.67
CA GLU A 113 -5.11 -36.20 -4.24
C GLU A 113 -3.99 -35.18 -3.99
N MET A 114 -4.37 -33.97 -3.58
CA MET A 114 -3.45 -32.90 -3.18
C MET A 114 -3.25 -32.87 -1.65
N GLN A 115 -2.12 -32.33 -1.20
CA GLN A 115 -1.89 -32.06 0.23
C GLN A 115 -2.99 -31.17 0.82
N LYS A 116 -3.46 -31.52 2.03
CA LYS A 116 -4.59 -30.84 2.70
C LYS A 116 -4.18 -29.60 3.50
N THR A 117 -2.88 -29.40 3.72
CA THR A 117 -2.33 -28.33 4.57
C THR A 117 -1.53 -27.34 3.74
N LEU A 118 -1.62 -26.06 4.11
CA LEU A 118 -0.75 -25.02 3.57
C LEU A 118 0.73 -25.39 3.83
N SER A 119 1.57 -25.11 2.84
CA SER A 119 3.03 -25.24 3.00
C SER A 119 3.53 -24.29 4.09
N GLY A 120 4.59 -24.69 4.81
CA GLY A 120 5.15 -23.91 5.92
C GLY A 120 5.75 -22.58 5.49
N THR A 121 6.32 -22.49 4.28
CA THR A 121 7.02 -21.28 3.81
C THR A 121 6.06 -20.08 3.63
N PRO A 122 4.91 -20.19 2.93
CA PRO A 122 3.94 -19.11 2.84
C PRO A 122 3.40 -18.65 4.20
N VAL A 123 3.15 -19.59 5.12
CA VAL A 123 2.65 -19.27 6.47
C VAL A 123 3.69 -18.48 7.26
N LEU A 124 4.97 -18.86 7.15
CA LEU A 124 6.08 -18.14 7.79
C LEU A 124 6.20 -16.71 7.24
N ILE A 125 6.17 -16.54 5.91
CA ILE A 125 6.25 -15.22 5.28
C ILE A 125 5.06 -14.35 5.67
N ALA A 126 3.84 -14.90 5.63
CA ALA A 126 2.63 -14.19 6.03
C ALA A 126 2.65 -13.78 7.51
N THR A 127 3.19 -14.63 8.38
CA THR A 127 3.35 -14.33 9.81
C THR A 127 4.40 -13.26 10.05
N ALA A 128 5.54 -13.33 9.37
CA ALA A 128 6.58 -12.31 9.42
C ALA A 128 6.05 -10.94 8.97
N LEU A 129 5.28 -10.90 7.87
CA LEU A 129 4.64 -9.68 7.39
C LEU A 129 3.55 -9.18 8.35
N GLY A 130 2.66 -10.07 8.81
CA GLY A 130 1.55 -9.71 9.70
C GLY A 130 1.99 -9.11 11.04
N LEU A 131 3.10 -9.58 11.59
CA LEU A 131 3.67 -9.05 12.84
C LEU A 131 4.69 -7.93 12.62
N GLY A 132 5.36 -7.89 11.47
CA GLY A 132 6.37 -6.87 11.12
C GLY A 132 5.76 -5.56 10.65
N ILE A 133 4.71 -5.60 9.83
CA ILE A 133 4.05 -4.42 9.26
C ILE A 133 3.55 -3.45 10.35
N PRO A 134 2.86 -3.89 11.42
CA PRO A 134 2.41 -2.97 12.49
C PRO A 134 3.57 -2.26 13.20
N ALA A 135 4.70 -2.94 13.40
CA ALA A 135 5.88 -2.33 13.98
C ALA A 135 6.49 -1.28 13.05
N LEU A 136 6.60 -1.56 11.75
CA LEU A 136 7.11 -0.61 10.76
C LEU A 136 6.19 0.60 10.60
N ALA A 137 4.87 0.37 10.52
CA ALA A 137 3.88 1.42 10.34
C ALA A 137 3.76 2.36 11.56
N SER A 138 4.04 1.86 12.76
CA SER A 138 3.94 2.64 14.00
C SER A 138 5.12 3.58 14.25
N ILE A 139 6.24 3.47 13.52
CA ILE A 139 7.43 4.32 13.70
C ILE A 139 7.11 5.82 13.61
N LEU A 140 6.36 6.23 12.58
CA LEU A 140 5.99 7.63 12.37
C LEU A 140 4.99 8.14 13.43
N PRO A 141 3.88 7.43 13.73
CA PRO A 141 2.98 7.77 14.84
C PRO A 141 3.68 7.86 16.20
N ILE A 142 4.62 6.96 16.50
CA ILE A 142 5.40 7.00 17.75
C ILE A 142 6.24 8.28 17.81
N ARG A 143 6.93 8.64 16.73
CA ARG A 143 7.70 9.89 16.65
C ARG A 143 6.79 11.11 16.86
N ALA A 144 5.61 11.11 16.23
CA ALA A 144 4.63 12.17 16.40
C ALA A 144 4.16 12.28 17.86
N ALA A 145 3.78 11.16 18.50
CA ALA A 145 3.34 11.12 19.89
C ALA A 145 4.40 11.64 20.89
N LEU A 146 5.67 11.32 20.64
CA LEU A 146 6.78 11.75 21.48
C LEU A 146 7.16 13.22 21.30
N SER A 147 6.96 13.76 20.10
CA SER A 147 7.31 15.15 19.76
C SER A 147 6.43 16.21 20.43
N VAL A 148 5.21 15.84 20.84
CA VAL A 148 4.30 16.76 21.53
C VAL A 148 4.79 17.01 22.96
N SER A 149 5.00 18.28 23.32
CA SER A 149 5.40 18.66 24.66
C SER A 149 4.19 18.60 25.63
N PRO A 150 4.36 18.23 26.90
CA PRO A 150 3.25 18.19 27.86
C PRO A 150 2.56 19.54 28.04
N ARG A 151 3.32 20.65 27.95
CA ARG A 151 2.78 22.01 27.99
C ARG A 151 1.89 22.29 26.79
N ASP A 152 2.35 21.98 25.58
CA ASP A 152 1.59 22.20 24.35
C ASP A 152 0.34 21.31 24.27
N ALA A 153 0.39 20.11 24.87
CA ALA A 153 -0.75 19.21 24.94
C ALA A 153 -1.89 19.72 25.83
N LEU A 154 -1.58 20.55 26.84
CA LEU A 154 -2.55 21.12 27.79
C LEU A 154 -3.09 22.48 27.37
N ASP A 155 -2.45 23.15 26.41
CA ASP A 155 -2.93 24.43 25.88
C ASP A 155 -4.12 24.20 24.94
N THR A 156 -5.30 24.04 25.53
CA THR A 156 -6.58 23.88 24.82
C THR A 156 -7.09 25.19 24.21
N ARG A 157 -6.49 26.34 24.56
CA ARG A 157 -6.90 27.66 24.07
C ARG A 157 -6.21 28.04 22.76
N ARG A 158 -5.08 27.41 22.43
CA ARG A 158 -4.45 27.59 21.11
C ARG A 158 -5.19 26.77 20.05
N SER A 159 -5.61 27.46 18.99
CA SER A 159 -6.07 26.80 17.77
C SER A 159 -4.99 25.83 17.27
N LYS A 160 -5.35 24.56 17.04
CA LYS A 160 -4.45 23.54 16.47
C LYS A 160 -3.93 23.96 15.08
N THR A 161 -4.59 24.90 14.41
CA THR A 161 -4.12 25.54 13.18
C THR A 161 -3.18 26.70 13.51
N LYS A 162 -1.87 26.47 13.41
CA LYS A 162 -0.89 27.56 13.30
C LYS A 162 -1.15 28.29 11.98
N ALA A 163 -1.79 29.46 12.05
CA ALA A 163 -2.10 30.27 10.87
C ALA A 163 -0.86 30.88 10.21
N VAL A 164 0.27 30.96 10.93
CA VAL A 164 1.54 31.49 10.43
C VAL A 164 2.65 30.54 10.87
N GLU A 165 3.20 29.78 9.93
CA GLU A 165 4.41 28.98 10.11
C GLU A 165 5.60 29.93 9.95
N LEU A 166 6.10 30.48 11.06
CA LEU A 166 7.32 31.28 11.06
C LEU A 166 8.52 30.33 10.97
N THR A 167 8.94 30.02 9.75
CA THR A 167 10.23 29.36 9.48
C THR A 167 11.34 30.36 9.75
N ILE A 168 11.93 30.27 10.94
CA ILE A 168 13.15 31.00 11.28
C ILE A 168 14.30 30.28 10.57
N GLU A 169 14.59 30.70 9.34
CA GLU A 169 15.78 30.26 8.60
C GLU A 169 17.01 30.89 9.29
N ARG A 170 17.63 30.13 10.20
CA ARG A 170 18.97 30.44 10.67
C ARG A 170 19.94 30.06 9.55
N ALA A 171 20.97 30.86 9.34
CA ALA A 171 22.09 30.56 8.45
C ALA A 171 22.94 29.41 9.02
N ASP A 172 22.36 28.23 9.11
CA ASP A 172 23.03 26.95 9.35
C ASP A 172 23.45 26.36 7.99
N PRO A 173 24.55 25.57 7.93
CA PRO A 173 25.12 25.10 6.68
C PRO A 173 24.09 24.26 5.92
N VAL A 174 23.82 24.63 4.66
CA VAL A 174 22.97 23.96 3.66
C VAL A 174 22.47 22.59 4.12
N SER A 175 21.31 22.56 4.79
CA SER A 175 20.67 21.31 5.18
C SER A 175 20.25 20.60 3.91
N VAL A 176 20.75 19.38 3.71
CA VAL A 176 20.35 18.57 2.56
C VAL A 176 18.87 18.24 2.68
N ASP A 177 18.09 18.65 1.70
CA ASP A 177 16.69 18.25 1.55
C ASP A 177 16.62 16.75 1.24
N TRP A 178 16.55 15.94 2.29
CA TRP A 178 16.43 14.48 2.20
C TRP A 178 15.32 14.00 1.24
N PRO A 179 14.14 14.65 1.14
CA PRO A 179 13.13 14.25 0.16
C PRO A 179 13.57 14.41 -1.29
N LEU A 180 14.35 15.46 -1.60
CA LEU A 180 14.87 15.72 -2.94
C LEU A 180 15.96 14.71 -3.30
N VAL A 181 16.84 14.39 -2.36
CA VAL A 181 17.85 13.34 -2.57
C VAL A 181 17.18 11.98 -2.78
N ALA A 182 16.17 11.66 -1.98
CA ALA A 182 15.43 10.40 -2.13
C ALA A 182 14.73 10.29 -3.50
N SER A 183 14.10 11.37 -3.98
CA SER A 183 13.45 11.36 -5.31
C SER A 183 14.46 11.28 -6.45
N ALA A 184 15.61 11.95 -6.33
CA ALA A 184 16.69 11.86 -7.30
C ALA A 184 17.26 10.43 -7.39
N VAL A 185 17.55 9.80 -6.24
CA VAL A 185 18.01 8.41 -6.19
C VAL A 185 16.99 7.45 -6.79
N PHE A 186 15.70 7.64 -6.51
CA PHE A 186 14.63 6.82 -7.07
C PHE A 186 14.54 6.95 -8.60
N MET A 187 14.63 8.16 -9.15
CA MET A 187 14.67 8.38 -10.59
C MET A 187 15.87 7.72 -11.25
N VAL A 188 17.06 7.82 -10.63
CA VAL A 188 18.27 7.16 -11.13
C VAL A 188 18.12 5.64 -11.14
N LEU A 189 17.54 5.06 -10.07
CA LEU A 189 17.28 3.61 -10.01
C LEU A 189 16.31 3.14 -11.10
N ILE A 190 15.20 3.85 -11.31
CA ILE A 190 14.26 3.53 -12.39
C ILE A 190 14.95 3.66 -13.75
N GLY A 191 15.71 4.73 -13.97
CA GLY A 191 16.48 4.93 -15.20
C GLY A 191 17.48 3.81 -15.45
N PHE A 192 18.20 3.37 -14.42
CA PHE A 192 19.14 2.24 -14.51
C PHE A 192 18.43 0.92 -14.86
N VAL A 193 17.29 0.64 -14.23
CA VAL A 193 16.49 -0.57 -14.51
C VAL A 193 16.00 -0.59 -15.95
N ILE A 194 15.50 0.55 -16.46
CA ILE A 194 15.01 0.66 -17.83
C ILE A 194 16.16 0.60 -18.84
N TYR A 195 17.28 1.27 -18.59
CA TYR A 195 18.35 1.37 -19.57
C TYR A 195 19.25 0.12 -19.63
N TYR A 196 19.54 -0.51 -18.48
CA TYR A 196 20.44 -1.66 -18.43
C TYR A 196 19.71 -2.98 -18.27
N VAL A 197 18.82 -3.07 -17.27
CA VAL A 197 18.24 -4.36 -16.87
C VAL A 197 17.18 -4.83 -17.87
N MET A 198 16.38 -3.92 -18.44
CA MET A 198 15.41 -4.27 -19.48
C MET A 198 16.08 -4.81 -20.75
N PRO A 199 17.08 -4.16 -21.39
CA PRO A 199 17.79 -4.76 -22.52
C PRO A 199 18.48 -6.07 -22.16
N LEU A 200 19.10 -6.16 -20.97
CA LEU A 200 19.71 -7.41 -20.50
C LEU A 200 18.70 -8.56 -20.42
N SER A 201 17.47 -8.28 -19.97
CA SER A 201 16.39 -9.28 -19.93
C SER A 201 16.00 -9.79 -21.32
N LEU A 202 16.03 -8.91 -22.33
CA LEU A 202 15.77 -9.25 -23.73
C LEU A 202 16.92 -10.07 -24.33
N LEU A 203 18.17 -9.65 -24.09
CA LEU A 203 19.37 -10.33 -24.58
C LEU A 203 19.53 -11.74 -24.00
N THR A 204 19.20 -11.91 -22.72
CA THR A 204 19.24 -13.23 -22.05
C THR A 204 17.99 -14.07 -22.31
N PHE A 205 17.00 -13.53 -23.05
CA PHE A 205 15.66 -14.13 -23.23
C PHE A 205 15.02 -14.57 -21.91
N ASN A 206 15.33 -13.86 -20.81
CA ASN A 206 14.79 -14.17 -19.49
C ASN A 206 13.43 -13.49 -19.33
N LEU A 207 12.39 -14.22 -19.75
CA LEU A 207 11.01 -13.76 -19.70
C LEU A 207 10.54 -13.39 -18.29
N PHE A 208 11.07 -14.05 -17.26
CA PHE A 208 10.74 -13.73 -15.86
C PHE A 208 11.20 -12.31 -15.52
N LEU A 209 12.48 -12.02 -15.74
CA LEU A 209 13.05 -10.72 -15.42
C LEU A 209 12.36 -9.60 -16.22
N LEU A 210 12.07 -9.86 -17.49
CA LEU A 210 11.33 -8.93 -18.35
C LEU A 210 9.94 -8.61 -17.77
N LEU A 211 9.17 -9.64 -17.43
CA LEU A 211 7.82 -9.47 -16.89
C LEU A 211 7.83 -8.78 -15.51
N TYR A 212 8.76 -9.12 -14.62
CA TYR A 212 8.91 -8.44 -13.33
C TYR A 212 9.23 -6.95 -13.49
N ILE A 213 10.12 -6.59 -14.41
CA ILE A 213 10.43 -5.18 -14.69
C ILE A 213 9.22 -4.47 -15.26
N PHE A 214 8.51 -5.09 -16.21
CA PHE A 214 7.32 -4.50 -16.82
C PHE A 214 6.21 -4.20 -15.80
N PHE A 215 5.85 -5.19 -14.98
CA PHE A 215 4.84 -5.00 -13.93
C PHE A 215 5.30 -4.05 -12.82
N GLY A 216 6.59 -4.09 -12.45
CA GLY A 216 7.17 -3.16 -11.49
C GLY A 216 7.11 -1.70 -11.96
N LEU A 217 7.37 -1.47 -13.25
CA LEU A 217 7.26 -0.17 -13.88
C LEU A 217 5.79 0.30 -13.90
N LEU A 218 4.85 -0.58 -14.26
CA LEU A 218 3.42 -0.28 -14.23
C LEU A 218 2.97 0.13 -12.80
N LEU A 219 3.42 -0.61 -11.78
CA LEU A 219 3.16 -0.26 -10.37
C LEU A 219 3.74 1.11 -10.01
N CYS A 220 4.97 1.42 -10.44
CA CYS A 220 5.57 2.74 -10.22
C CYS A 220 4.76 3.87 -10.87
N ILE A 221 4.24 3.65 -12.09
CA ILE A 221 3.34 4.61 -12.75
C ILE A 221 2.07 4.78 -11.93
N LEU A 222 1.46 3.69 -11.47
CA LEU A 222 0.25 3.75 -10.65
C LEU A 222 0.47 4.54 -9.35
N LEU A 223 1.56 4.28 -8.62
CA LEU A 223 1.92 5.07 -7.43
C LEU A 223 2.18 6.54 -7.78
N GLY A 224 2.84 6.81 -8.90
CA GLY A 224 3.07 8.16 -9.41
C GLY A 224 1.77 8.91 -9.69
N LEU A 225 0.80 8.26 -10.34
CA LEU A 225 -0.52 8.83 -10.61
C LEU A 225 -1.32 9.07 -9.33
N VAL A 226 -1.23 8.18 -8.34
CA VAL A 226 -1.85 8.37 -7.01
C VAL A 226 -1.26 9.60 -6.32
N LEU A 227 0.06 9.80 -6.37
CA LEU A 227 0.70 10.99 -5.81
C LEU A 227 0.33 12.26 -6.59
N LEU A 228 0.23 12.19 -7.92
CA LEU A 228 -0.20 13.29 -8.77
C LEU A 228 -1.64 13.72 -8.47
N SER A 229 -2.51 12.77 -8.14
CA SER A 229 -3.90 13.02 -7.74
C SER A 229 -4.02 13.99 -6.56
N LEU A 230 -3.01 14.06 -5.67
CA LEU A 230 -3.00 14.98 -4.54
C LEU A 230 -2.91 16.46 -4.95
N ASN A 231 -2.39 16.74 -6.15
CA ASN A 231 -2.40 18.11 -6.70
C ASN A 231 -3.81 18.49 -7.17
N VAL A 232 -4.59 17.50 -7.62
CA VAL A 232 -5.99 17.69 -8.06
C VAL A 232 -6.92 17.90 -6.86
N GLU A 233 -6.55 17.44 -5.66
CA GLU A 233 -7.35 17.57 -4.44
C GLU A 233 -7.81 19.02 -4.19
N SER A 234 -6.94 20.02 -4.31
CA SER A 234 -7.34 21.42 -4.10
C SER A 234 -8.26 21.96 -5.17
N PHE A 235 -8.08 21.52 -6.41
CA PHE A 235 -8.99 21.88 -7.49
C PHE A 235 -10.37 21.26 -7.24
N LEU A 236 -10.42 20.00 -6.79
CA LEU A 236 -11.64 19.31 -6.40
C LEU A 236 -12.33 19.98 -5.21
N GLU A 237 -11.61 20.36 -4.16
CA GLU A 237 -12.16 21.09 -3.01
C GLU A 237 -12.83 22.40 -3.46
N TRP A 238 -12.17 23.15 -4.34
CA TRP A 238 -12.73 24.37 -4.91
C TRP A 238 -13.98 24.09 -5.75
N ALA A 239 -13.91 23.13 -6.67
CA ALA A 239 -15.02 22.75 -7.55
C ALA A 239 -16.25 22.26 -6.77
N VAL A 240 -16.05 21.42 -5.75
CA VAL A 240 -17.12 20.92 -4.87
C VAL A 240 -17.72 22.06 -4.05
N SER A 241 -16.90 22.98 -3.53
CA SER A 241 -17.41 24.16 -2.82
C SER A 241 -18.23 25.09 -3.72
N LEU A 242 -17.93 25.14 -5.02
CA LEU A 242 -18.72 25.90 -5.99
C LEU A 242 -20.01 25.17 -6.33
N ALA A 243 -19.95 23.84 -6.54
CA ALA A 243 -21.06 23.05 -7.03
C ALA A 243 -22.12 22.70 -5.96
N LEU A 244 -21.72 22.48 -4.70
CA LEU A 244 -22.66 22.12 -3.62
C LEU A 244 -23.11 23.30 -2.77
N VAL A 245 -22.28 24.34 -2.66
CA VAL A 245 -22.51 25.48 -1.76
C VAL A 245 -22.93 26.74 -2.56
N PHE A 246 -23.40 26.56 -3.80
CA PHE A 246 -23.83 27.70 -4.64
C PHE A 246 -25.05 28.41 -4.06
N TRP A 247 -25.89 27.69 -3.30
CA TRP A 247 -27.17 28.20 -2.79
C TRP A 247 -27.11 28.74 -1.37
N GLU A 248 -25.95 28.64 -0.72
CA GLU A 248 -25.75 29.01 0.68
C GLU A 248 -25.18 30.43 0.84
N ASN A 249 -25.37 31.00 2.02
CA ASN A 249 -24.85 32.32 2.35
C ASN A 249 -23.31 32.38 2.30
N ALA A 250 -22.78 33.54 1.90
CA ALA A 250 -21.33 33.77 1.76
C ALA A 250 -20.54 33.44 3.04
N ALA A 251 -21.12 33.66 4.22
CA ALA A 251 -20.52 33.32 5.51
C ALA A 251 -20.34 31.80 5.71
N ILE A 252 -21.33 30.99 5.31
CA ILE A 252 -21.27 29.53 5.41
C ILE A 252 -20.22 28.99 4.43
N ARG A 253 -20.20 29.51 3.20
CA ARG A 253 -19.18 29.17 2.20
C ARG A 253 -17.77 29.50 2.68
N ALA A 254 -17.56 30.67 3.28
CA ALA A 254 -16.28 31.05 3.86
C ALA A 254 -15.85 30.12 5.01
N LEU A 255 -16.79 29.69 5.86
CA LEU A 255 -16.51 28.75 6.95
C LEU A 255 -16.11 27.38 6.41
N ILE A 256 -16.81 26.85 5.40
CA ILE A 256 -16.51 25.57 4.77
C ILE A 256 -15.11 25.57 4.14
N VAL A 257 -14.79 26.59 3.33
CA VAL A 257 -13.47 26.69 2.68
C VAL A 257 -12.36 26.81 3.73
N LYS A 258 -12.57 27.59 4.79
CA LYS A 258 -11.60 27.71 5.88
C LYS A 258 -11.42 26.40 6.66
N ASN A 259 -12.47 25.60 6.79
CA ASN A 259 -12.42 24.29 7.45
C ASN A 259 -11.70 23.24 6.59
N LEU A 260 -11.99 23.18 5.29
CA LEU A 260 -11.30 22.30 4.34
C LEU A 260 -9.80 22.58 4.29
N THR A 261 -9.43 23.85 4.16
CA THR A 261 -8.01 24.27 4.14
C THR A 261 -7.31 23.99 5.47
N ALA A 262 -7.98 24.19 6.61
CA ALA A 262 -7.45 23.88 7.94
C ALA A 262 -7.09 22.40 8.13
N HIS A 263 -7.88 21.49 7.55
CA HIS A 263 -7.70 20.04 7.70
C HIS A 263 -7.05 19.35 6.50
N ARG A 264 -6.57 20.11 5.51
CA ARG A 264 -5.99 19.58 4.27
C ARG A 264 -4.87 18.56 4.49
N ARG A 265 -3.96 18.78 5.46
CA ARG A 265 -2.88 17.80 5.76
C ARG A 265 -3.42 16.46 6.24
N ARG A 266 -4.56 16.46 6.97
CA ARG A 266 -5.23 15.23 7.42
C ARG A 266 -6.01 14.59 6.27
N ASN A 267 -6.78 15.38 5.52
CA ASN A 267 -7.54 14.91 4.37
C ASN A 267 -6.63 14.25 3.33
N ARG A 268 -5.47 14.84 3.03
CA ARG A 268 -4.48 14.28 2.10
C ARG A 268 -4.03 12.86 2.46
N LYS A 269 -3.83 12.56 3.75
CA LYS A 269 -3.46 11.19 4.19
C LYS A 269 -4.55 10.18 3.83
N THR A 270 -5.81 10.57 4.03
CA THR A 270 -6.99 9.76 3.71
C THR A 270 -7.19 9.65 2.20
N THR A 271 -7.00 10.74 1.45
CA THR A 271 -7.07 10.77 -0.03
C THR A 271 -6.05 9.82 -0.65
N VAL A 272 -4.78 9.82 -0.20
CA VAL A 272 -3.76 8.86 -0.65
C VAL A 272 -4.21 7.42 -0.43
N MET A 273 -4.72 7.12 0.76
CA MET A 273 -5.15 5.77 1.12
C MET A 273 -6.28 5.26 0.21
N TYR A 274 -7.31 6.08 -0.01
CA TYR A 274 -8.43 5.71 -0.88
C TYR A 274 -8.04 5.66 -2.36
N ALA A 275 -7.24 6.62 -2.84
CA ALA A 275 -6.78 6.63 -4.23
C ALA A 275 -5.90 5.41 -4.55
N LEU A 276 -5.03 5.00 -3.63
CA LEU A 276 -4.19 3.81 -3.79
C LEU A 276 -5.06 2.54 -3.80
N ALA A 277 -6.03 2.43 -2.90
CA ALA A 277 -6.92 1.28 -2.83
C ALA A 277 -7.79 1.15 -4.09
N LEU A 278 -8.44 2.24 -4.51
CA LEU A 278 -9.31 2.25 -5.68
C LEU A 278 -8.52 2.03 -6.97
N GLY A 279 -7.38 2.72 -7.12
CA GLY A 279 -6.49 2.53 -8.27
C GLY A 279 -6.03 1.09 -8.42
N PHE A 280 -5.74 0.42 -7.30
CA PHE A 280 -5.37 -0.98 -7.30
C PHE A 280 -6.53 -1.92 -7.66
N VAL A 281 -7.72 -1.70 -7.11
CA VAL A 281 -8.91 -2.51 -7.45
C VAL A 281 -9.20 -2.43 -8.95
N VAL A 282 -9.16 -1.23 -9.52
CA VAL A 282 -9.33 -1.02 -10.97
C VAL A 282 -8.22 -1.74 -11.74
N TRP A 283 -6.96 -1.61 -11.31
CA TRP A 283 -5.83 -2.27 -11.96
C TRP A 283 -5.97 -3.80 -11.97
N ILE A 284 -6.36 -4.41 -10.84
CA ILE A 284 -6.61 -5.85 -10.76
C ILE A 284 -7.74 -6.24 -11.71
N SER A 285 -8.86 -5.51 -11.65
CA SER A 285 -10.04 -5.81 -12.47
C SER A 285 -9.70 -5.80 -13.96
N VAL A 286 -9.01 -4.76 -14.42
CA VAL A 286 -8.57 -4.65 -15.82
C VAL A 286 -7.55 -5.73 -16.15
N SER A 287 -6.62 -6.04 -15.25
CA SER A 287 -5.61 -7.08 -15.49
C SER A 287 -6.24 -8.48 -15.63
N PHE A 288 -7.24 -8.81 -14.83
CA PHE A 288 -7.99 -10.07 -14.96
C PHE A 288 -8.87 -10.11 -16.20
N ASP A 289 -9.53 -9.00 -16.53
CA ASP A 289 -10.35 -8.91 -17.74
C ASP A 289 -9.51 -9.13 -19.00
N LEU A 290 -8.34 -8.47 -19.09
CA LEU A 290 -7.37 -8.67 -20.17
C LEU A 290 -6.92 -10.14 -20.26
N GLN A 291 -6.77 -10.84 -19.14
CA GLN A 291 -6.45 -12.27 -19.15
C GLN A 291 -7.58 -13.11 -19.72
N LEU A 292 -8.81 -12.92 -19.24
CA LEU A 292 -9.97 -13.67 -19.69
C LEU A 292 -10.18 -13.49 -21.19
N VAL A 293 -10.10 -12.26 -21.67
CA VAL A 293 -10.18 -11.94 -23.10
C VAL A 293 -9.04 -12.61 -23.86
N SER A 294 -7.80 -12.54 -23.37
CA SER A 294 -6.67 -13.21 -24.03
C SER A 294 -6.82 -14.74 -24.11
N PHE A 295 -7.46 -15.35 -23.10
CA PHE A 295 -7.72 -16.78 -23.07
C PHE A 295 -8.82 -17.17 -24.07
N GLN A 296 -9.91 -16.40 -24.11
CA GLN A 296 -10.97 -16.58 -25.10
C GLN A 296 -10.47 -16.43 -26.54
N TYR A 297 -9.60 -15.45 -26.81
CA TYR A 297 -8.98 -15.30 -28.12
C TYR A 297 -8.09 -16.49 -28.51
N ARG A 298 -7.42 -17.13 -27.55
CA ARG A 298 -6.63 -18.35 -27.81
C ARG A 298 -7.50 -19.59 -28.03
N GLU A 299 -8.65 -19.71 -27.39
CA GLU A 299 -9.58 -20.81 -27.66
C GLU A 299 -10.30 -20.68 -29.01
N MET A 300 -10.43 -19.46 -29.55
CA MET A 300 -11.03 -19.20 -30.86
C MET A 300 -10.07 -19.37 -32.05
N GLN A 301 -8.75 -19.46 -31.82
CA GLN A 301 -7.71 -19.67 -32.84
C GLN A 301 -7.28 -21.14 -32.89
#